data_AF-A0A358B4D1-F1
#
_entry.id   AF-A0A358B4D1-F1
#
_cell.length_a   1.000
_cell.length_b   1.000
_cell.length_c   1.000
_cell.angle_alpha   90.00
_cell.angle_beta   90.00
_cell.angle_gamma   90.00
#
_symmetry.space_group_name_H-M   'P 1'
#
loop_
_entity.id
_entity.type
_entity.pdbx_description
1 polymer ?
#
loop_
_entity_poly.entity_id
_entity_poly.type
_entity_poly.pdbx_seq_one_letter_code
_entity_poly.pdbx_strand_id
1 'polypeptide(L)'
;MPATLLLPAMLLDAALGEPKWLWSRLPHPAVLMGRAVALADRWLNHGAARRMKGVAAMAGLGLGALLLGWLIHLIPDGGLLEVLAVAILLAQRSLVDHVRAVARGLRMSLAEGRRAVAMIVGRDTAAMDEPAVARAAIESAAENLSDGVIAPLFWYLVAGLPGLLLYKITNTADSMIGHRTPRHEQFGWAAARFDDLLNLIPARLTALLLALAHWRPDASRVILRDAPLHRSPNAGWPEAAMAVVLGISLSGPRSYNGEMKSFPWVYPEGRRDPGPAEIEAARDALWRAWGLMLALTLLMVIL
;
A
#
# COMPACT_ATOMS: atom_id res chain seq x y z
N MET A 1 -9.12 -23.87 -1.41
CA MET A 1 -8.04 -23.95 -0.41
C MET A 1 -7.48 -22.57 -0.05
N PRO A 2 -7.03 -21.70 -0.99
CA PRO A 2 -6.56 -20.35 -0.62
C PRO A 2 -7.69 -19.47 -0.06
N ALA A 3 -8.82 -19.38 -0.77
CA ALA A 3 -9.94 -18.52 -0.34
C ALA A 3 -10.51 -18.89 1.04
N THR A 4 -10.52 -20.19 1.39
CA THR A 4 -10.99 -20.69 2.70
C THR A 4 -10.11 -20.24 3.87
N LEU A 5 -8.78 -20.17 3.67
CA LEU A 5 -7.85 -19.65 4.68
C LEU A 5 -7.80 -18.12 4.67
N LEU A 6 -8.08 -17.49 3.53
CA LEU A 6 -8.07 -16.04 3.40
C LEU A 6 -9.18 -15.37 4.22
N LEU A 7 -10.39 -15.94 4.25
CA LEU A 7 -11.51 -15.40 5.01
C LEU A 7 -11.18 -15.15 6.50
N PRO A 8 -10.76 -16.15 7.30
CA PRO A 8 -10.40 -15.91 8.69
C PRO A 8 -9.21 -14.95 8.82
N ALA A 9 -8.24 -14.97 7.90
CA ALA A 9 -7.11 -14.04 7.94
C ALA A 9 -7.54 -12.57 7.76
N MET A 10 -8.44 -12.30 6.81
CA MET A 10 -9.04 -10.97 6.60
C MET A 10 -9.79 -10.50 7.85
N LEU A 11 -10.60 -11.39 8.45
CA LEU A 11 -11.36 -11.08 9.66
C LEU A 11 -10.44 -10.80 10.86
N LEU A 12 -9.36 -11.56 11.00
CA LEU A 12 -8.36 -11.36 12.05
C LEU A 12 -7.63 -10.02 11.91
N ASP A 13 -7.18 -9.63 10.70
CA ASP A 13 -6.61 -8.29 10.46
C ASP A 13 -7.62 -7.20 10.82
N ALA A 14 -8.86 -7.29 10.32
CA ALA A 14 -9.89 -6.29 10.59
C ALA A 14 -10.20 -6.11 12.09
N ALA A 15 -10.16 -7.21 12.85
CA ALA A 15 -10.46 -7.23 14.28
C ALA A 15 -9.27 -6.80 15.16
N LEU A 16 -8.06 -7.29 14.87
CA LEU A 16 -6.90 -7.15 15.75
C LEU A 16 -5.91 -6.08 15.28
N GLY A 17 -5.80 -5.87 13.96
CA GLY A 17 -4.79 -5.03 13.35
C GLY A 17 -3.38 -5.32 13.86
N GLU A 18 -2.68 -4.28 14.29
CA GLU A 18 -1.34 -4.38 14.86
C GLU A 18 -1.35 -4.23 16.40
N PRO A 19 -1.52 -5.32 17.16
CA PRO A 19 -1.55 -5.27 18.61
C PRO A 19 -0.21 -4.78 19.18
N LYS A 20 -0.22 -3.57 19.78
CA LYS A 20 0.98 -2.93 20.35
C LYS A 20 1.75 -3.82 21.31
N TRP A 21 1.06 -4.61 22.13
CA TRP A 21 1.69 -5.50 23.13
C TRP A 21 2.57 -6.59 22.50
N LEU A 22 2.28 -6.99 21.26
CA LEU A 22 3.03 -8.00 20.53
C LEU A 22 4.23 -7.36 19.83
N TRP A 23 3.97 -6.30 19.06
CA TRP A 23 4.98 -5.66 18.21
C TRP A 23 5.95 -4.74 18.96
N SER A 24 5.65 -4.38 20.20
CA SER A 24 6.62 -3.75 21.10
C SER A 24 7.65 -4.75 21.66
N ARG A 25 7.41 -6.06 21.52
CA ARG A 25 8.26 -7.13 22.08
C ARG A 25 8.95 -7.96 21.00
N LEU A 26 8.31 -8.13 19.85
CA LEU A 26 8.81 -8.89 18.71
C LEU A 26 8.87 -8.02 17.46
N PRO A 27 9.92 -8.15 16.63
CA PRO A 27 9.98 -7.43 15.37
C PRO A 27 8.88 -7.94 14.43
N HIS A 28 8.08 -7.01 13.89
CA HIS A 28 7.08 -7.31 12.87
C HIS A 28 7.73 -7.98 11.64
N PRO A 29 7.09 -8.94 10.95
CA PRO A 29 7.64 -9.56 9.74
C PRO A 29 8.07 -8.54 8.68
N ALA A 30 7.32 -7.45 8.49
CA ALA A 30 7.71 -6.35 7.60
C ALA A 30 9.03 -5.68 8.02
N VAL A 31 9.30 -5.54 9.33
CA VAL A 31 10.59 -5.03 9.82
C VAL A 31 11.72 -6.01 9.51
N LEU A 32 11.48 -7.32 9.61
CA LEU A 32 12.46 -8.34 9.23
C LEU A 32 12.77 -8.32 7.74
N MET A 33 11.75 -8.18 6.89
CA MET A 33 11.90 -7.96 5.45
C MET A 33 12.76 -6.72 5.16
N GLY A 34 12.47 -5.60 5.84
CA GLY A 34 13.25 -4.37 5.70
C GLY A 34 14.70 -4.52 6.14
N ARG A 35 14.97 -5.28 7.21
CA ARG A 35 16.34 -5.61 7.64
C ARG A 35 17.09 -6.43 6.58
N ALA A 36 16.42 -7.38 5.94
CA ALA A 36 17.00 -8.18 4.86
C ALA A 36 17.34 -7.31 3.64
N VAL A 37 16.42 -6.42 3.22
CA VAL A 37 16.68 -5.43 2.15
C VAL A 37 17.84 -4.51 2.52
N ALA A 38 17.87 -3.98 3.74
CA ALA A 38 18.95 -3.11 4.21
C ALA A 38 20.31 -3.82 4.30
N LEU A 39 20.32 -5.13 4.60
CA LEU A 39 21.53 -5.93 4.55
C LEU A 39 22.03 -6.06 3.10
N ALA A 40 21.13 -6.38 2.17
CA ALA A 40 21.46 -6.46 0.75
C ALA A 40 21.98 -5.12 0.20
N ASP A 41 21.33 -3.98 0.52
CA ASP A 41 21.80 -2.65 0.14
C ASP A 41 23.21 -2.39 0.68
N ARG A 42 23.46 -2.65 1.98
CA ARG A 42 24.77 -2.42 2.59
C ARG A 42 25.90 -3.27 1.99
N TRP A 43 25.61 -4.52 1.61
CA TRP A 43 26.62 -5.48 1.18
C TRP A 43 26.82 -5.52 -0.34
N LEU A 44 25.82 -5.10 -1.11
CA LEU A 44 25.84 -5.25 -2.57
C LEU A 44 25.80 -3.89 -3.31
N ASN A 45 25.28 -2.82 -2.71
CA ASN A 45 25.18 -1.51 -3.37
C ASN A 45 26.49 -0.70 -3.32
N HIS A 46 27.58 -1.28 -3.82
CA HIS A 46 28.88 -0.60 -3.93
C HIS A 46 29.72 -1.13 -5.09
N GLY A 47 30.67 -0.30 -5.55
CA GLY A 47 31.59 -0.64 -6.65
C GLY A 47 30.91 -0.72 -8.01
N ALA A 48 31.46 -1.54 -8.91
CA ALA A 48 30.94 -1.73 -10.26
C ALA A 48 29.68 -2.63 -10.30
N ALA A 49 28.96 -2.59 -11.43
CA ALA A 49 27.81 -3.44 -11.74
C ALA A 49 26.65 -3.40 -10.73
N ARG A 50 26.41 -2.24 -10.08
CA ARG A 50 25.35 -2.07 -9.06
C ARG A 50 23.96 -2.51 -9.54
N ARG A 51 23.64 -2.32 -10.82
CA ARG A 51 22.36 -2.78 -11.40
C ARG A 51 22.23 -4.31 -11.41
N MET A 52 23.28 -5.03 -11.81
CA MET A 52 23.29 -6.51 -11.80
C MET A 52 23.21 -7.04 -10.37
N LYS A 53 23.94 -6.41 -9.44
CA LYS A 53 23.87 -6.74 -8.01
C LYS A 53 22.48 -6.50 -7.42
N GLY A 54 21.78 -5.45 -7.85
CA GLY A 54 20.40 -5.18 -7.51
C GLY A 54 19.44 -6.28 -8.00
N VAL A 55 19.60 -6.72 -9.25
CA VAL A 55 18.85 -7.87 -9.80
C VAL A 55 19.11 -9.14 -8.99
N ALA A 56 20.37 -9.44 -8.69
CA ALA A 56 20.74 -10.60 -7.88
C ALA A 56 20.17 -10.52 -6.45
N ALA A 57 20.19 -9.34 -5.83
CA ALA A 57 19.59 -9.11 -4.52
C ALA A 57 18.08 -9.38 -4.54
N MET A 58 17.37 -8.84 -5.54
CA MET A 58 15.93 -9.08 -5.71
C MET A 58 15.61 -10.54 -5.97
N ALA A 59 16.40 -11.22 -6.81
CA ALA A 59 16.23 -12.66 -7.05
C ALA A 59 16.44 -13.47 -5.76
N GLY A 60 17.49 -13.18 -4.99
CA GLY A 60 17.76 -13.85 -3.71
C GLY A 60 16.66 -13.62 -2.67
N LEU A 61 16.23 -12.37 -2.49
CA LEU A 61 15.12 -12.02 -1.58
C LEU A 61 13.80 -12.68 -2.01
N GLY A 62 13.48 -12.63 -3.31
CA GLY A 62 12.28 -13.22 -3.87
C GLY A 62 12.25 -14.74 -3.76
N LEU A 63 13.35 -15.43 -4.13
CA LEU A 63 13.48 -16.88 -3.96
C LEU A 63 13.40 -17.30 -2.48
N GLY A 64 14.01 -16.52 -1.58
CA GLY A 64 13.91 -16.75 -0.14
C GLY A 64 12.48 -16.61 0.38
N ALA A 65 11.74 -15.60 -0.08
CA ALA A 65 10.34 -15.39 0.28
C ALA A 65 9.42 -16.51 -0.27
N LEU A 66 9.63 -16.92 -1.53
CA LEU A 66 8.91 -18.04 -2.15
C LEU A 66 9.16 -19.35 -1.38
N LEU A 67 10.42 -19.65 -1.08
CA LEU A 67 10.80 -20.84 -0.33
C LEU A 67 10.20 -20.82 1.08
N LEU A 68 10.28 -19.69 1.79
CA LEU A 68 9.70 -19.56 3.13
C LEU A 68 8.19 -19.80 3.12
N GLY A 69 7.47 -19.20 2.17
CA GLY A 69 6.03 -19.40 2.04
C GLY A 69 5.68 -20.86 1.74
N TRP A 70 6.48 -21.51 0.89
CA TRP A 70 6.28 -22.92 0.55
C TRP A 70 6.57 -23.83 1.74
N LEU A 71 7.63 -23.57 2.50
CA LEU A 71 7.96 -24.33 3.71
C LEU A 71 6.87 -24.20 4.78
N ILE A 72 6.29 -23.02 4.98
CA ILE A 72 5.16 -22.83 5.90
C ILE A 72 3.93 -23.62 5.41
N HIS A 73 3.64 -23.56 4.12
CA HIS A 73 2.50 -24.27 3.52
C HIS A 73 2.59 -25.81 3.67
N LEU A 74 3.81 -26.38 3.72
CA LEU A 74 4.02 -27.81 3.92
C LEU A 74 3.78 -28.29 5.36
N ILE A 75 3.67 -27.38 6.33
CA ILE A 75 3.43 -27.76 7.72
C ILE A 75 1.99 -28.29 7.83
N PRO A 76 1.77 -29.52 8.33
CA PRO A 76 0.44 -30.14 8.38
C PRO A 76 -0.35 -29.65 9.60
N ASP A 77 -0.53 -28.34 9.76
CA ASP A 77 -1.24 -27.70 10.88
C ASP A 77 -2.67 -27.27 10.54
N GLY A 78 -3.18 -27.69 9.37
CA GLY A 78 -4.50 -27.29 8.86
C GLY A 78 -4.55 -25.86 8.32
N GLY A 79 -3.41 -25.21 8.08
CA GLY A 79 -3.31 -23.85 7.54
C GLY A 79 -3.31 -22.75 8.59
N LEU A 80 -3.17 -23.08 9.88
CA LEU A 80 -3.17 -22.11 10.97
C LEU A 80 -2.05 -21.07 10.82
N LEU A 81 -0.81 -21.51 10.59
CA LEU A 81 0.33 -20.62 10.40
C LEU A 81 0.17 -19.74 9.17
N GLU A 82 -0.46 -20.26 8.11
CA GLU A 82 -0.76 -19.50 6.90
C GLU A 82 -1.80 -18.41 7.17
N VAL A 83 -2.91 -18.73 7.84
CA VAL A 83 -3.92 -17.75 8.28
C VAL A 83 -3.30 -16.64 9.12
N LEU A 84 -2.45 -16.99 10.09
CA LEU A 84 -1.78 -16.01 10.96
C LEU A 84 -0.78 -15.16 10.16
N ALA A 85 0.02 -15.76 9.29
CA ALA A 85 0.97 -15.03 8.46
C ALA A 85 0.28 -14.04 7.52
N VAL A 86 -0.82 -14.46 6.88
CA VAL A 86 -1.63 -13.59 6.03
C VAL A 86 -2.24 -12.46 6.86
N ALA A 87 -2.86 -12.75 8.00
CA ALA A 87 -3.48 -11.75 8.87
C ALA A 87 -2.47 -10.68 9.34
N ILE A 88 -1.24 -11.08 9.67
CA ILE A 88 -0.18 -10.16 10.09
C ILE A 88 0.32 -9.29 8.92
N LEU A 89 0.30 -9.82 7.70
CA LEU A 89 0.82 -9.13 6.52
C LEU A 89 -0.24 -8.28 5.81
N LEU A 90 -1.53 -8.53 6.04
CA LEU A 90 -2.58 -7.59 5.68
C LEU A 90 -2.54 -6.38 6.63
N ALA A 91 -2.80 -5.20 6.07
CA ALA A 91 -2.65 -3.93 6.79
C ALA A 91 -3.95 -3.12 6.85
N GLN A 92 -5.13 -3.72 6.64
CA GLN A 92 -6.38 -2.96 6.53
C GLN A 92 -6.65 -2.16 7.80
N ARG A 93 -6.58 -2.82 8.96
CA ARG A 93 -6.91 -2.15 10.22
C ARG A 93 -5.86 -1.11 10.60
N SER A 94 -4.58 -1.45 10.43
CA SER A 94 -3.45 -0.54 10.66
C SER A 94 -3.56 0.71 9.78
N LEU A 95 -3.85 0.55 8.48
CA LEU A 95 -4.06 1.65 7.54
C LEU A 95 -5.18 2.59 8.00
N VAL A 96 -6.35 2.02 8.32
CA VAL A 96 -7.51 2.77 8.81
C VAL A 96 -7.17 3.57 10.07
N ASP A 97 -6.43 2.97 11.01
CA ASP A 97 -6.09 3.62 12.27
C ASP A 97 -5.11 4.79 12.08
N HIS A 98 -4.15 4.68 11.16
CA HIS A 98 -3.27 5.79 10.80
C HIS A 98 -4.01 6.93 10.07
N VAL A 99 -4.86 6.61 9.09
CA VAL A 99 -5.68 7.60 8.36
C VAL A 99 -6.60 8.35 9.35
N ARG A 100 -7.24 7.61 10.25
CA ARG A 100 -8.07 8.18 11.33
C ARG A 100 -7.26 9.09 12.27
N ALA A 101 -6.01 8.75 12.55
CA ALA A 101 -5.15 9.57 13.39
C ALA A 101 -4.90 10.96 12.78
N VAL A 102 -4.78 11.07 11.44
CA VAL A 102 -4.64 12.37 10.77
C VAL A 102 -5.90 13.22 10.93
N ALA A 103 -7.09 12.64 10.69
CA ALA A 103 -8.35 13.37 10.86
C ALA A 103 -8.53 13.90 12.30
N ARG A 104 -8.24 13.04 13.31
CA ARG A 104 -8.26 13.46 14.72
C ARG A 104 -7.23 14.54 15.01
N GLY A 105 -6.02 14.40 14.47
CA GLY A 105 -4.96 15.38 14.63
C GLY A 105 -5.39 16.75 14.11
N LEU A 106 -5.92 16.83 12.89
CA LEU A 106 -6.40 18.09 12.32
C LEU A 106 -7.55 18.72 13.12
N ARG A 107 -8.46 17.91 13.69
CA ARG A 107 -9.50 18.43 14.60
C ARG A 107 -8.95 19.04 15.89
N MET A 108 -7.75 18.64 16.31
CA MET A 108 -7.07 19.24 17.47
C MET A 108 -6.27 20.48 17.07
N SER A 109 -5.43 20.35 16.03
CA SER A 109 -4.68 21.47 15.43
C SER A 109 -3.99 21.03 14.13
N LEU A 110 -3.62 22.00 13.30
CA LEU A 110 -2.79 21.73 12.12
C LEU A 110 -1.45 21.06 12.47
N ALA A 111 -0.84 21.41 13.60
CA ALA A 111 0.43 20.83 14.04
C ALA A 111 0.31 19.33 14.41
N GLU A 112 -0.79 18.94 15.04
CA GLU A 112 -1.10 17.52 15.31
C GLU A 112 -1.39 16.76 14.02
N GLY A 113 -2.14 17.36 13.09
CA GLY A 113 -2.38 16.80 11.75
C GLY A 113 -1.10 16.57 10.96
N ARG A 114 -0.18 17.55 10.94
CA ARG A 114 1.15 17.43 10.30
C ARG A 114 2.00 16.31 10.90
N ARG A 115 2.00 16.18 12.23
CA ARG A 115 2.71 15.08 12.92
C ARG A 115 2.13 13.72 12.56
N ALA A 116 0.81 13.60 12.56
CA ALA A 116 0.14 12.35 12.21
C ALA A 116 0.38 11.96 10.74
N VAL A 117 0.25 12.90 9.79
CA VAL A 117 0.42 12.59 8.36
C VAL A 117 1.87 12.25 8.01
N ALA A 118 2.85 12.83 8.71
CA ALA A 118 4.28 12.52 8.53
C ALA A 118 4.62 11.05 8.81
N MET A 119 3.77 10.34 9.56
CA MET A 119 3.95 8.91 9.82
C MET A 119 3.53 8.02 8.64
N ILE A 120 2.80 8.55 7.65
CA ILE A 120 2.24 7.79 6.53
C ILE A 120 2.60 8.33 5.15
N VAL A 121 3.45 9.37 5.08
CA VAL A 121 3.93 9.93 3.81
C VAL A 121 5.44 10.11 3.82
N GLY A 122 6.08 9.80 2.69
CA GLY A 122 7.52 10.00 2.48
C GLY A 122 7.87 11.38 1.89
N ARG A 123 7.18 12.46 2.28
CA ARG A 123 7.34 13.82 1.72
C ARG A 123 7.32 14.90 2.79
N ASP A 124 7.74 16.12 2.45
CA ASP A 124 7.84 17.21 3.40
C ASP A 124 6.46 17.65 3.91
N THR A 125 6.25 17.62 5.23
CA THR A 125 4.95 17.94 5.86
C THR A 125 4.95 19.27 6.63
N ALA A 126 6.13 19.79 6.97
CA ALA A 126 6.27 20.93 7.88
C ALA A 126 5.53 22.20 7.41
N ALA A 127 5.49 22.43 6.10
CA ALA A 127 4.84 23.59 5.48
C ALA A 127 3.42 23.32 4.95
N MET A 128 2.85 22.12 5.15
CA MET A 128 1.52 21.78 4.62
C MET A 128 0.42 22.57 5.33
N ASP A 129 -0.48 23.21 4.59
CA ASP A 129 -1.75 23.68 5.15
C ASP A 129 -2.72 22.50 5.40
N GLU A 130 -3.87 22.79 5.98
CA GLU A 130 -4.87 21.76 6.30
C GLU A 130 -5.33 20.96 5.07
N PRO A 131 -5.69 21.58 3.93
CA PRO A 131 -5.99 20.86 2.69
C PRO A 131 -4.84 19.99 2.18
N ALA A 132 -3.58 20.43 2.27
CA ALA A 132 -2.44 19.62 1.89
C ALA A 132 -2.23 18.41 2.82
N VAL A 133 -2.46 18.57 4.13
CA VAL A 133 -2.43 17.45 5.09
C VAL A 133 -3.53 16.45 4.77
N ALA A 134 -4.77 16.92 4.57
CA ALA A 134 -5.90 16.05 4.27
C ALA A 134 -5.72 15.31 2.94
N ARG A 135 -5.32 16.03 1.89
CA ARG A 135 -4.99 15.45 0.59
C ARG A 135 -3.89 14.39 0.72
N ALA A 136 -2.80 14.67 1.45
CA ALA A 136 -1.72 13.72 1.67
C ALA A 136 -2.18 12.43 2.37
N ALA A 137 -3.08 12.54 3.35
CA ALA A 137 -3.64 11.38 4.03
C ALA A 137 -4.55 10.55 3.11
N ILE A 138 -5.36 11.20 2.27
CA ILE A 138 -6.27 10.52 1.34
C ILE A 138 -5.50 9.83 0.20
N GLU A 139 -4.47 10.47 -0.34
CA GLU A 139 -3.54 9.85 -1.30
C GLU A 139 -2.89 8.60 -0.72
N SER A 140 -2.31 8.73 0.49
CA SER A 140 -1.70 7.60 1.20
C SER A 140 -2.71 6.50 1.50
N ALA A 141 -3.96 6.85 1.84
CA ALA A 141 -5.03 5.88 2.04
C ALA A 141 -5.34 5.08 0.77
N ALA A 142 -5.45 5.75 -0.39
CA ALA A 142 -5.75 5.10 -1.66
C ALA A 142 -4.59 4.22 -2.15
N GLU A 143 -3.35 4.72 -2.10
CA GLU A 143 -2.14 3.98 -2.48
C GLU A 143 -1.96 2.74 -1.58
N ASN A 144 -2.04 2.89 -0.26
CA ASN A 144 -1.85 1.77 0.66
C ASN A 144 -3.04 0.80 0.72
N LEU A 145 -4.24 1.19 0.24
CA LEU A 145 -5.30 0.20 0.02
C LEU A 145 -4.89 -0.79 -1.06
N SER A 146 -4.30 -0.29 -2.16
CA SER A 146 -3.74 -1.15 -3.20
C SER A 146 -2.61 -2.00 -2.64
N ASP A 147 -1.59 -1.37 -2.07
CA ASP A 147 -0.32 -2.04 -1.83
C ASP A 147 -0.30 -2.81 -0.51
N GLY A 148 -0.98 -2.28 0.51
CA GLY A 148 -1.05 -2.86 1.85
C GLY A 148 -2.11 -3.96 1.98
N VAL A 149 -3.14 -3.97 1.13
CA VAL A 149 -4.34 -4.79 1.30
C VAL A 149 -4.71 -5.58 0.04
N ILE A 150 -5.08 -4.92 -1.05
CA ILE A 150 -5.61 -5.60 -2.24
C ILE A 150 -4.54 -6.43 -2.96
N ALA A 151 -3.31 -5.92 -3.11
CA ALA A 151 -2.24 -6.63 -3.78
C ALA A 151 -1.76 -7.88 -2.99
N PRO A 152 -1.56 -7.83 -1.66
CA PRO A 152 -1.32 -9.05 -0.87
C PRO A 152 -2.46 -10.07 -0.99
N LEU A 153 -3.72 -9.65 -0.91
CA LEU A 153 -4.89 -10.53 -1.09
C LEU A 153 -4.88 -11.18 -2.49
N PHE A 154 -4.64 -10.39 -3.52
CA PHE A 154 -4.59 -10.84 -4.90
C PHE A 154 -3.49 -11.90 -5.09
N TRP A 155 -2.25 -11.61 -4.67
CA TRP A 155 -1.14 -12.55 -4.84
C TRP A 155 -1.29 -13.81 -3.97
N TYR A 156 -1.98 -13.71 -2.83
CA TYR A 156 -2.37 -14.87 -2.03
C TYR A 156 -3.39 -15.75 -2.76
N LEU A 157 -4.41 -15.17 -3.39
CA LEU A 157 -5.39 -15.93 -4.17
C LEU A 157 -4.76 -16.60 -5.40
N VAL A 158 -3.77 -15.94 -6.03
CA VAL A 158 -3.10 -16.43 -7.23
C VAL A 158 -2.08 -17.54 -6.92
N ALA A 159 -1.26 -17.37 -5.89
CA ALA A 159 -0.10 -18.24 -5.64
C ALA A 159 0.07 -18.67 -4.17
N GLY A 160 -0.94 -18.46 -3.32
CA GLY A 160 -0.90 -18.77 -1.89
C GLY A 160 0.07 -17.90 -1.10
N LEU A 161 0.47 -18.37 0.08
CA LEU A 161 1.46 -17.70 0.92
C LEU A 161 2.79 -17.36 0.21
N PRO A 162 3.37 -18.22 -0.66
CA PRO A 162 4.55 -17.86 -1.44
C PRO A 162 4.36 -16.58 -2.27
N GLY A 163 3.22 -16.45 -2.96
CA GLY A 163 2.90 -15.28 -3.77
C GLY A 163 2.79 -14.01 -2.93
N LEU A 164 2.08 -14.08 -1.80
CA LEU A 164 1.95 -12.95 -0.87
C LEU A 164 3.32 -12.51 -0.32
N LEU A 165 4.18 -13.46 0.09
CA LEU A 165 5.50 -13.14 0.62
C LEU A 165 6.42 -12.53 -0.45
N LEU A 166 6.40 -13.06 -1.68
CA LEU A 166 7.13 -12.48 -2.81
C LEU A 166 6.70 -11.03 -3.07
N TYR A 167 5.39 -10.78 -3.03
CA TYR A 167 4.85 -9.43 -3.17
C TYR A 167 5.35 -8.52 -2.04
N LYS A 168 5.18 -8.93 -0.78
CA LYS A 168 5.55 -8.10 0.39
C LYS A 168 7.04 -7.78 0.46
N ILE A 169 7.92 -8.73 0.15
CA ILE A 169 9.36 -8.43 0.12
C ILE A 169 9.71 -7.48 -1.03
N THR A 170 9.02 -7.59 -2.17
CA THR A 170 9.23 -6.71 -3.33
C THR A 170 8.78 -5.29 -3.04
N ASN A 171 7.58 -5.14 -2.48
CA ASN A 171 7.02 -3.84 -2.08
C ASN A 171 7.84 -3.17 -0.96
N THR A 172 8.34 -3.96 -0.01
CA THR A 172 9.29 -3.47 1.00
C THR A 172 10.60 -3.00 0.36
N ALA A 173 11.12 -3.74 -0.63
CA ALA A 173 12.32 -3.35 -1.35
C ALA A 173 12.12 -2.06 -2.15
N ASP A 174 11.00 -1.90 -2.87
CA ASP A 174 10.73 -0.66 -3.61
C ASP A 174 10.63 0.55 -2.66
N SER A 175 9.91 0.41 -1.55
CA SER A 175 9.77 1.49 -0.55
C SER A 175 11.11 1.93 0.08
N MET A 176 12.10 1.03 0.15
CA MET A 176 13.39 1.32 0.79
C MET A 176 14.49 1.72 -0.18
N ILE A 177 14.54 1.08 -1.36
CA ILE A 177 15.63 1.25 -2.33
C ILE A 177 15.14 1.57 -3.74
N GLY A 178 13.85 1.59 -4.03
CA GLY A 178 13.32 1.87 -5.37
C GLY A 178 13.34 3.35 -5.79
N HIS A 179 13.52 4.26 -4.83
CA HIS A 179 13.60 5.70 -5.11
C HIS A 179 14.81 6.06 -5.99
N ARG A 180 14.60 6.98 -6.94
CA ARG A 180 15.65 7.50 -7.82
C ARG A 180 16.56 8.49 -7.11
N THR A 181 17.41 7.98 -6.23
CA THR A 181 18.49 8.72 -5.57
C THR A 181 19.83 8.37 -6.22
N PRO A 182 20.87 9.23 -6.15
CA PRO A 182 22.20 8.88 -6.65
C PRO A 182 22.75 7.56 -6.08
N ARG A 183 22.36 7.22 -4.84
CA ARG A 183 22.72 5.98 -4.16
C ARG A 183 22.01 4.76 -4.77
N HIS A 184 20.72 4.87 -5.08
CA HIS A 184 19.87 3.73 -5.40
C HIS A 184 19.43 3.61 -6.86
N GLU A 185 19.63 4.64 -7.69
CA GLU A 185 19.18 4.66 -9.08
C GLU A 185 19.54 3.39 -9.89
N GLN A 186 20.75 2.85 -9.67
CA GLN A 186 21.19 1.63 -10.33
C GLN A 186 20.77 0.37 -9.57
N PHE A 187 21.04 0.30 -8.26
CA PHE A 187 20.83 -0.90 -7.44
C PHE A 187 19.34 -1.20 -7.21
N GLY A 188 18.55 -0.16 -6.95
CA GLY A 188 17.11 -0.25 -6.72
C GLY A 188 16.26 -0.44 -7.97
N TRP A 189 16.86 -0.35 -9.16
CA TRP A 189 16.12 -0.40 -10.43
C TRP A 189 15.27 -1.67 -10.56
N ALA A 190 15.79 -2.83 -10.15
CA ALA A 190 15.07 -4.09 -10.21
C ALA A 190 13.89 -4.14 -9.22
N ALA A 191 14.05 -3.57 -8.02
CA ALA A 191 12.99 -3.48 -7.03
C ALA A 191 11.81 -2.66 -7.57
N ALA A 192 12.09 -1.45 -8.06
CA ALA A 192 11.06 -0.56 -8.60
C ALA A 192 10.33 -1.14 -9.80
N ARG A 193 11.04 -1.77 -10.74
CA ARG A 193 10.41 -2.35 -11.93
C ARG A 193 9.60 -3.60 -11.64
N PHE A 194 10.06 -4.42 -10.69
CA PHE A 194 9.33 -5.62 -10.33
C PHE A 194 8.10 -5.28 -9.47
N ASP A 195 8.19 -4.30 -8.57
CA ASP A 195 7.01 -3.78 -7.86
C ASP A 195 5.98 -3.18 -8.83
N ASP A 196 6.42 -2.32 -9.76
CA ASP A 196 5.56 -1.75 -10.81
C ASP A 196 4.80 -2.86 -11.56
N LEU A 197 5.46 -3.98 -11.88
CA LEU A 197 4.87 -5.12 -12.56
C LEU A 197 3.84 -5.84 -11.67
N LEU A 198 4.20 -6.15 -10.42
CA LEU A 198 3.33 -6.89 -9.50
C LEU A 198 2.09 -6.10 -9.10
N ASN A 199 2.13 -4.76 -9.17
CA ASN A 199 1.02 -3.88 -8.84
C ASN A 199 0.14 -3.48 -10.06
N LEU A 200 0.46 -3.92 -11.30
CA LEU A 200 -0.35 -3.60 -12.48
C LEU A 200 -1.82 -4.00 -12.32
N ILE A 201 -2.08 -5.26 -11.96
CA ILE A 201 -3.45 -5.76 -11.78
C ILE A 201 -4.04 -5.26 -10.45
N PRO A 202 -3.35 -5.39 -9.30
CA PRO A 202 -3.90 -4.95 -8.01
C PRO A 202 -4.33 -3.49 -7.95
N ALA A 203 -3.58 -2.56 -8.53
CA ALA A 203 -3.94 -1.14 -8.51
C ALA A 203 -5.25 -0.86 -9.28
N ARG A 204 -5.43 -1.52 -10.43
CA ARG A 204 -6.65 -1.43 -11.25
C ARG A 204 -7.83 -2.12 -10.58
N LEU A 205 -7.59 -3.28 -9.96
CA LEU A 205 -8.58 -3.97 -9.15
C LEU A 205 -9.04 -3.09 -7.97
N THR A 206 -8.11 -2.41 -7.31
CA THR A 206 -8.42 -1.49 -6.20
C THR A 206 -9.30 -0.33 -6.67
N ALA A 207 -8.96 0.29 -7.80
CA ALA A 207 -9.78 1.34 -8.41
C ALA A 207 -11.20 0.87 -8.74
N LEU A 208 -11.32 -0.35 -9.30
CA LEU A 208 -12.61 -0.98 -9.59
C LEU A 208 -13.42 -1.24 -8.31
N LEU A 209 -12.80 -1.81 -7.27
CA LEU A 209 -13.46 -2.07 -5.99
C LEU A 209 -13.97 -0.79 -5.34
N LEU A 210 -13.18 0.29 -5.37
CA LEU A 210 -13.61 1.61 -4.86
C LEU A 210 -14.82 2.15 -5.62
N ALA A 211 -14.80 2.10 -6.95
CA ALA A 211 -15.90 2.58 -7.79
C ALA A 211 -17.19 1.77 -7.59
N LEU A 212 -17.08 0.43 -7.56
CA LEU A 212 -18.23 -0.47 -7.35
C LEU A 212 -18.81 -0.32 -5.95
N ALA A 213 -17.98 -0.25 -4.92
CA ALA A 213 -18.44 -0.14 -3.53
C ALA A 213 -19.13 1.21 -3.22
N HIS A 214 -19.03 2.19 -4.11
CA HIS A 214 -19.73 3.48 -4.03
C HIS A 214 -20.77 3.69 -5.12
N TRP A 215 -21.03 2.70 -5.97
CA TRP A 215 -21.97 2.83 -7.10
C TRP A 215 -21.64 4.02 -8.02
N ARG A 216 -20.35 4.20 -8.33
CA ARG A 216 -19.84 5.31 -9.17
C ARG A 216 -19.33 4.80 -10.53
N PRO A 217 -20.22 4.35 -11.44
CA PRO A 217 -19.81 3.91 -12.78
C PRO A 217 -19.18 5.04 -13.61
N ASP A 218 -19.53 6.29 -13.30
CA ASP A 218 -18.96 7.51 -13.88
C ASP A 218 -17.46 7.69 -13.57
N ALA A 219 -16.96 7.05 -12.49
CA ALA A 219 -15.54 7.10 -12.13
C ALA A 219 -14.64 6.48 -13.21
N SER A 220 -15.15 5.53 -13.99
CA SER A 220 -14.37 4.86 -15.06
C SER A 220 -13.76 5.86 -16.05
N ARG A 221 -14.51 6.88 -16.46
CA ARG A 221 -14.05 7.90 -17.41
C ARG A 221 -12.89 8.72 -16.82
N VAL A 222 -12.98 9.10 -15.55
CA VAL A 222 -11.95 9.89 -14.88
C VAL A 222 -10.72 9.04 -14.57
N ILE A 223 -10.91 7.80 -14.08
CA ILE A 223 -9.81 6.87 -13.80
C ILE A 223 -8.97 6.65 -15.07
N LEU A 224 -9.60 6.35 -16.21
CA LEU A 224 -8.89 6.11 -17.46
C LEU A 224 -8.17 7.36 -17.99
N ARG A 225 -8.73 8.55 -17.74
CA ARG A 225 -8.16 9.83 -18.18
C ARG A 225 -6.99 10.28 -17.28
N ASP A 226 -7.15 10.18 -15.96
CA ASP A 226 -6.29 10.86 -15.00
C ASP A 226 -5.29 9.95 -14.29
N ALA A 227 -5.59 8.65 -14.11
CA ALA A 227 -4.65 7.72 -13.49
C ALA A 227 -3.27 7.68 -14.19
N PRO A 228 -3.18 7.71 -15.54
CA PRO A 228 -1.90 7.73 -16.24
C PRO A 228 -1.07 9.02 -16.06
N LEU A 229 -1.67 10.09 -15.53
CA LEU A 229 -0.96 11.35 -15.26
C LEU A 229 -0.07 11.24 -14.00
N HIS A 230 -0.30 10.24 -13.16
CA HIS A 230 0.50 10.03 -11.95
C HIS A 230 1.91 9.54 -12.29
N ARG A 231 2.90 9.89 -11.46
CA ARG A 231 4.31 9.50 -11.66
C ARG A 231 4.54 7.99 -11.58
N SER A 232 3.72 7.30 -10.78
CA SER A 232 3.72 5.85 -10.64
C SER A 232 2.67 5.30 -11.60
N PRO A 233 2.98 4.24 -12.37
CA PRO A 233 2.04 3.62 -13.30
C PRO A 233 0.84 2.97 -12.60
N ASN A 234 0.91 2.81 -11.27
CA ASN A 234 -0.06 2.08 -10.46
C ASN A 234 -0.80 3.00 -9.48
N ALA A 235 -0.11 3.84 -8.71
CA ALA A 235 -0.75 4.62 -7.64
C ALA A 235 -1.84 5.59 -8.14
N GLY A 236 -1.74 6.06 -9.40
CA GLY A 236 -2.76 6.93 -9.98
C GLY A 236 -4.15 6.29 -10.12
N TRP A 237 -4.23 4.94 -10.21
CA TRP A 237 -5.51 4.22 -10.39
C TRP A 237 -6.40 4.29 -9.15
N PRO A 238 -5.95 3.84 -7.96
CA PRO A 238 -6.75 3.97 -6.75
C PRO A 238 -6.94 5.43 -6.34
N GLU A 239 -5.95 6.31 -6.55
CA GLU A 239 -6.09 7.75 -6.29
C GLU A 239 -7.21 8.39 -7.14
N ALA A 240 -7.26 8.11 -8.45
CA ALA A 240 -8.31 8.63 -9.32
C ALA A 240 -9.71 8.12 -8.93
N ALA A 241 -9.81 6.85 -8.54
CA ALA A 241 -11.07 6.31 -8.03
C ALA A 241 -11.50 7.01 -6.72
N MET A 242 -10.57 7.17 -5.78
CA MET A 242 -10.82 7.84 -4.50
C MET A 242 -11.22 9.31 -4.70
N ALA A 243 -10.53 10.03 -5.59
CA ALA A 243 -10.82 11.42 -5.94
C ALA A 243 -12.28 11.61 -6.41
N VAL A 244 -12.73 10.74 -7.32
CA VAL A 244 -14.12 10.77 -7.82
C VAL A 244 -15.13 10.39 -6.75
N VAL A 245 -14.85 9.31 -6.00
CA VAL A 245 -15.72 8.82 -4.92
C VAL A 245 -15.99 9.91 -3.88
N LEU A 246 -14.96 10.69 -3.54
CA LEU A 246 -15.05 11.75 -2.52
C LEU A 246 -15.41 13.13 -3.10
N GLY A 247 -15.35 13.31 -4.41
CA GLY A 247 -15.65 14.61 -5.03
C GLY A 247 -14.53 15.65 -4.87
N ILE A 248 -13.27 15.21 -4.78
CA ILE A 248 -12.10 16.08 -4.51
C ILE A 248 -10.98 15.87 -5.52
N SER A 249 -10.14 16.88 -5.73
CA SER A 249 -8.91 16.74 -6.51
C SER A 249 -7.76 16.22 -5.65
N LEU A 250 -7.00 15.26 -6.18
CA LEU A 250 -5.80 14.68 -5.55
C LEU A 250 -4.55 14.95 -6.38
N SER A 251 -3.39 14.48 -5.90
CA SER A 251 -2.05 14.78 -6.43
C SER A 251 -1.74 16.28 -6.30
N GLY A 252 -1.75 17.03 -7.40
CA GLY A 252 -1.45 18.47 -7.39
C GLY A 252 -0.04 18.81 -6.86
N PRO A 253 0.27 20.10 -6.66
CA PRO A 253 1.57 20.51 -6.16
C PRO A 253 1.92 19.91 -4.79
N ARG A 254 3.15 19.41 -4.66
CA ARG A 254 3.69 18.83 -3.42
C ARG A 254 5.20 19.06 -3.31
N SER A 255 5.67 19.18 -2.07
CA SER A 255 7.09 19.44 -1.77
C SER A 255 7.85 18.16 -1.47
N TYR A 256 9.07 18.05 -2.00
CA TYR A 256 10.04 16.99 -1.69
C TYR A 256 11.43 17.59 -1.54
N ASN A 257 12.13 17.27 -0.46
CA ASN A 257 13.47 17.76 -0.15
C ASN A 257 13.57 19.30 -0.25
N GLY A 258 12.53 20.01 0.20
CA GLY A 258 12.43 21.47 0.16
C GLY A 258 11.99 22.06 -1.18
N GLU A 259 11.82 21.26 -2.23
CA GLU A 259 11.43 21.74 -3.56
C GLU A 259 9.95 21.49 -3.85
N MET A 260 9.22 22.55 -4.23
CA MET A 260 7.84 22.41 -4.69
C MET A 260 7.80 21.89 -6.12
N LYS A 261 7.12 20.77 -6.35
CA LYS A 261 6.96 20.17 -7.68
C LYS A 261 5.51 20.31 -8.15
N SER A 262 5.34 20.81 -9.36
CA SER A 262 4.03 21.00 -10.01
C SER A 262 3.55 19.69 -10.64
N PHE A 263 3.03 18.77 -9.84
CA PHE A 263 2.39 17.56 -10.36
C PHE A 263 0.97 17.87 -10.86
N PRO A 264 0.48 17.14 -11.88
CA PRO A 264 -0.88 17.29 -12.36
C PRO A 264 -1.90 16.95 -11.27
N TRP A 265 -3.05 17.60 -11.34
CA TRP A 265 -4.22 17.27 -10.53
C TRP A 265 -4.93 16.06 -11.12
N VAL A 266 -5.30 15.12 -10.26
CA VAL A 266 -6.22 14.02 -10.57
C VAL A 266 -7.63 14.49 -10.20
N TYR A 267 -8.58 14.31 -11.12
CA TYR A 267 -9.95 14.83 -11.02
C TYR A 267 -9.99 16.35 -10.76
N PRO A 268 -9.48 17.19 -11.69
CA PRO A 268 -9.39 18.64 -11.53
C PRO A 268 -10.75 19.34 -11.36
N GLU A 269 -11.85 18.67 -11.70
CA GLU A 269 -13.23 19.13 -11.47
C GLU A 269 -13.67 19.03 -9.99
N GLY A 270 -12.97 18.24 -9.19
CA GLY A 270 -13.24 18.07 -7.77
C GLY A 270 -12.86 19.29 -6.93
N ARG A 271 -13.35 19.31 -5.69
CA ARG A 271 -12.98 20.33 -4.70
C ARG A 271 -11.51 20.21 -4.28
N ARG A 272 -10.87 21.32 -3.93
CA ARG A 272 -9.43 21.39 -3.58
C ARG A 272 -9.16 21.73 -2.11
N ASP A 273 -10.20 21.76 -1.30
CA ASP A 273 -10.20 22.09 0.12
C ASP A 273 -10.62 20.90 1.00
N PRO A 274 -10.10 19.66 0.78
CA PRO A 274 -10.46 18.55 1.66
C PRO A 274 -10.04 18.83 3.10
N GLY A 275 -10.85 18.40 4.06
CA GLY A 275 -10.57 18.52 5.48
C GLY A 275 -10.70 17.18 6.22
N PRO A 276 -10.83 17.21 7.55
CA PRO A 276 -10.98 16.01 8.37
C PRO A 276 -12.16 15.11 7.95
N ALA A 277 -13.25 15.71 7.45
CA ALA A 277 -14.43 14.97 7.00
C ALA A 277 -14.12 14.10 5.77
N GLU A 278 -13.38 14.62 4.79
CA GLU A 278 -12.98 13.87 3.60
C GLU A 278 -11.97 12.76 3.95
N ILE A 279 -11.10 12.96 4.94
CA ILE A 279 -10.22 11.88 5.45
C ILE A 279 -11.08 10.76 6.07
N GLU A 280 -12.11 11.11 6.84
CA GLU A 280 -13.01 10.11 7.43
C GLU A 280 -13.83 9.36 6.39
N ALA A 281 -14.27 10.06 5.34
CA ALA A 281 -14.94 9.46 4.19
C ALA A 281 -13.99 8.55 3.38
N ALA A 282 -12.72 8.93 3.21
CA ALA A 282 -11.71 8.05 2.62
C ALA A 282 -11.54 6.77 3.45
N ARG A 283 -11.46 6.88 4.77
CA ARG A 283 -11.44 5.73 5.69
C ARG A 283 -12.66 4.83 5.53
N ASP A 284 -13.85 5.40 5.35
CA ASP A 284 -15.06 4.61 5.08
C ASP A 284 -15.01 3.92 3.72
N ALA A 285 -14.42 4.57 2.72
CA ALA A 285 -14.19 3.97 1.41
C ALA A 285 -13.24 2.77 1.49
N LEU A 286 -12.21 2.81 2.35
CA LEU A 286 -11.33 1.65 2.60
C LEU A 286 -12.14 0.45 3.11
N TRP A 287 -13.02 0.64 4.08
CA TRP A 287 -13.84 -0.45 4.63
C TRP A 287 -14.86 -0.99 3.64
N ARG A 288 -15.44 -0.13 2.80
CA ARG A 288 -16.37 -0.54 1.75
C ARG A 288 -15.67 -1.39 0.69
N ALA A 289 -14.50 -0.97 0.22
CA ALA A 289 -13.72 -1.75 -0.74
C ALA A 289 -13.25 -3.09 -0.14
N TRP A 290 -12.77 -3.09 1.12
CA TRP A 290 -12.41 -4.30 1.84
C TRP A 290 -13.62 -5.24 2.03
N GLY A 291 -14.78 -4.71 2.39
CA GLY A 291 -16.01 -5.48 2.58
C GLY A 291 -16.50 -6.13 1.29
N LEU A 292 -16.38 -5.42 0.15
CA LEU A 292 -16.64 -6.00 -1.16
C LEU A 292 -15.66 -7.13 -1.48
N MET A 293 -14.36 -6.94 -1.22
CA MET A 293 -13.35 -8.00 -1.41
C MET A 293 -13.58 -9.21 -0.50
N LEU A 294 -14.05 -8.99 0.73
CA LEU A 294 -14.42 -10.07 1.65
C LEU A 294 -15.62 -10.86 1.10
N ALA A 295 -16.64 -10.17 0.59
CA ALA A 295 -17.81 -10.81 -0.01
C ALA A 295 -17.44 -11.62 -1.27
N LEU A 296 -16.55 -11.09 -2.11
CA LEU A 296 -16.01 -11.83 -3.27
C LEU A 296 -15.22 -13.07 -2.83
N THR A 297 -14.37 -12.94 -1.81
CA THR A 297 -13.64 -14.08 -1.24
C THR A 297 -14.60 -15.13 -0.68
N LEU A 298 -15.68 -14.71 0.00
CA LEU A 298 -16.70 -15.62 0.52
C LEU A 298 -17.43 -16.36 -0.61
N LEU A 299 -17.78 -15.66 -1.68
CA LEU A 299 -18.39 -16.26 -2.85
C LEU A 299 -17.47 -17.33 -3.48
N MET A 300 -16.16 -17.08 -3.56
CA MET A 300 -15.18 -18.06 -4.04
C MET A 300 -15.01 -19.28 -3.12
N VAL A 301 -15.44 -19.20 -1.86
CA VAL A 301 -15.44 -20.35 -0.93
C VAL A 301 -16.69 -21.21 -1.12
N ILE A 302 -17.81 -20.60 -1.50
CA ILE A 302 -19.11 -21.27 -1.63
C ILE A 302 -19.29 -21.91 -3.01
N LEU A 303 -18.73 -21.31 -4.06
CA LEU A 303 -18.73 -21.83 -5.45
C LEU A 303 -17.65 -22.88 -5.66
#